data_AF-A0A1R1C2W1-F1
#
_entry.id   AF-A0A1R1C2W1-F1
#
_cell.length_a   1.000
_cell.length_b   1.000
_cell.length_c   1.000
_cell.angle_alpha   90.00
_cell.angle_beta   90.00
_cell.angle_gamma   90.00
#
_symmetry.space_group_name_H-M   'P 1'
#
loop_
_entity.id
_entity.type
_entity.pdbx_description
1 polymer ?
#
loop_
_entity_poly.entity_id
_entity_poly.type
_entity_poly.pdbx_seq_one_letter_code
_entity_poly.pdbx_strand_id
1 'polypeptide(L)'
;MGIVAYIIFFLPLIVAKQSRFAMYHANQGLLLLLVCIACNLVLGAIPFLNLILVPIANLGALVLTILGIINAANGQIKPLPLIGKYTLIKTP
;
A
#
# COMPACT_ATOMS: atom_id res chain seq x y z
N MET A 1 -7.58 -4.97 -13.16
CA MET A 1 -7.42 -3.59 -12.63
C MET A 1 -6.79 -3.51 -11.24
N GLY A 2 -7.23 -4.30 -10.25
CA GLY A 2 -6.70 -4.21 -8.87
C GLY A 2 -5.19 -4.47 -8.72
N ILE A 3 -4.61 -5.40 -9.49
CA ILE A 3 -3.16 -5.68 -9.48
C ILE A 3 -2.34 -4.47 -9.93
N VAL A 4 -2.83 -3.75 -10.96
CA VAL A 4 -2.15 -2.57 -11.51
C VAL A 4 -2.10 -1.43 -10.48
N ALA A 5 -3.04 -1.37 -9.54
CA ALA A 5 -3.03 -0.38 -8.47
C ALA A 5 -1.85 -0.52 -7.49
N TYR A 6 -1.25 -1.71 -7.36
CA TYR A 6 -0.07 -1.91 -6.50
C TYR A 6 1.24 -1.50 -7.17
N ILE A 7 1.27 -1.44 -8.50
CA ILE A 7 2.41 -0.94 -9.28
C ILE A 7 2.23 0.56 -9.58
N ILE A 8 0.97 0.97 -9.80
CA ILE A 8 0.56 2.30 -10.25
C ILE A 8 -0.74 2.69 -9.52
N PHE A 9 -0.65 3.08 -8.25
CA PHE A 9 -1.82 3.45 -7.42
C PHE A 9 -2.66 4.58 -8.02
N PHE A 10 -2.08 5.40 -8.89
CA PHE A 10 -2.75 6.53 -9.54
C PHE A 10 -3.58 6.14 -10.77
N LEU A 11 -3.39 4.96 -11.36
CA LEU A 11 -4.12 4.59 -12.57
C LEU A 11 -5.64 4.44 -12.32
N PRO A 12 -6.09 3.72 -11.26
CA PRO A 12 -7.53 3.61 -10.96
C PRO A 12 -8.20 4.97 -10.71
N LEU A 13 -7.46 5.95 -10.18
CA LEU A 13 -7.94 7.31 -9.96
C LEU A 13 -8.31 8.04 -11.26
N ILE A 14 -7.82 7.60 -12.41
CA ILE A 14 -8.09 8.22 -13.71
C ILE A 14 -9.12 7.40 -14.49
N VAL A 15 -8.92 6.08 -14.57
CA VAL A 15 -9.67 5.22 -15.50
C VAL A 15 -10.83 4.45 -14.86
N ALA A 16 -10.93 4.40 -13.53
CA ALA A 16 -11.89 3.55 -12.83
C ALA A 16 -12.51 4.23 -11.59
N LYS A 17 -12.72 5.55 -11.64
CA LYS A 17 -13.25 6.37 -10.53
C LYS A 17 -14.57 5.87 -9.94
N GLN A 18 -15.40 5.23 -10.75
CA GLN A 18 -16.71 4.67 -10.40
C GLN A 18 -16.63 3.24 -9.83
N SER A 19 -15.47 2.59 -9.89
CA SER A 19 -15.31 1.24 -9.37
C SER A 19 -14.88 1.29 -7.90
N ARG A 20 -15.80 0.93 -7.00
CA ARG A 20 -15.50 0.81 -5.56
C ARG A 20 -14.31 -0.11 -5.29
N PHE A 21 -14.21 -1.23 -6.01
CA PHE A 21 -13.09 -2.17 -5.90
C PHE A 21 -11.75 -1.56 -6.33
N ALA A 22 -11.71 -0.91 -7.49
CA ALA A 22 -10.47 -0.32 -7.99
C ALA A 22 -10.01 0.86 -7.13
N MET A 23 -10.95 1.70 -6.67
CA MET A 23 -10.69 2.83 -5.78
C MET A 23 -10.23 2.37 -4.39
N TYR A 24 -10.75 1.25 -3.89
CA TYR A 24 -10.28 0.66 -2.63
C TYR A 24 -8.81 0.21 -2.71
N HIS A 25 -8.43 -0.52 -3.76
CA HIS A 25 -7.05 -0.96 -3.92
C HIS A 25 -6.09 0.19 -4.26
N ALA A 26 -6.57 1.24 -4.92
CA ALA A 26 -5.81 2.49 -5.06
C ALA A 26 -5.53 3.14 -3.70
N ASN A 27 -6.53 3.15 -2.79
CA ASN A 27 -6.36 3.68 -1.44
C ASN A 27 -5.32 2.86 -0.65
N GLN A 28 -5.43 1.53 -0.67
CA GLN A 28 -4.47 0.65 0.00
C GLN A 28 -3.05 0.80 -0.57
N GLY A 29 -2.91 0.88 -1.89
CA GLY A 29 -1.62 1.10 -2.56
C GLY A 29 -0.98 2.45 -2.21
N LEU A 30 -1.75 3.53 -2.22
CA LEU A 30 -1.28 4.86 -1.81
C LEU A 30 -0.86 4.87 -0.33
N LEU A 31 -1.67 4.27 0.54
CA LEU A 31 -1.37 4.23 1.96
C LEU A 31 -0.09 3.44 2.24
N LEU A 32 0.09 2.29 1.58
CA LEU A 32 1.31 1.50 1.70
C LEU A 32 2.55 2.29 1.22
N LEU A 33 2.45 3.02 0.11
CA LEU A 33 3.51 3.88 -0.39
C LEU A 33 3.90 4.96 0.64
N LEU A 34 2.92 5.67 1.19
CA LEU A 34 3.16 6.72 2.18
C LEU A 34 3.81 6.16 3.44
N VAL A 35 3.36 4.99 3.90
CA VAL A 35 3.95 4.29 5.05
C VAL A 35 5.40 3.88 4.76
N CYS A 36 5.69 3.36 3.57
CA CYS A 36 7.06 3.03 3.18
C CYS A 36 7.98 4.25 3.21
N ILE A 37 7.53 5.38 2.64
CA ILE A 37 8.30 6.62 2.63
C ILE A 37 8.52 7.10 4.07
N ALA A 38 7.47 7.16 4.89
CA ALA A 38 7.56 7.60 6.28
C ALA A 38 8.51 6.70 7.09
N CYS A 39 8.39 5.37 6.98
CA CYS A 39 9.27 4.42 7.67
C CYS A 39 10.73 4.59 7.23
N ASN A 40 11.01 4.70 5.93
CA ASN A 40 12.39 4.85 5.46
C ASN A 40 13.01 6.19 5.89
N LEU A 41 12.23 7.28 5.91
CA LEU A 41 12.71 8.57 6.42
C LEU A 41 12.99 8.52 7.93
N VAL A 42 12.05 8.00 8.72
CA VAL A 42 12.16 7.96 10.19
C VAL A 42 13.26 6.99 10.64
N LEU A 43 13.28 5.76 10.10
CA LEU A 43 14.27 4.75 10.48
C LEU A 43 15.65 5.06 9.88
N GLY A 44 15.69 5.64 8.67
CA GLY A 44 16.94 6.03 8.01
C GLY A 44 17.71 7.12 8.75
N ALA A 45 17.01 7.99 9.48
CA ALA A 45 17.59 9.05 10.28
C ALA A 45 18.33 8.56 11.54
N ILE A 46 18.18 7.28 11.93
CA ILE A 46 18.80 6.70 13.12
C ILE A 46 20.16 6.07 12.74
N PRO A 47 21.31 6.66 13.16
CA PRO A 47 22.62 6.13 12.81
C PRO A 47 22.82 4.70 13.33
N PHE A 48 23.52 3.87 12.54
CA PHE A 48 23.87 2.46 12.83
C PHE A 48 22.69 1.48 12.93
N LEU A 49 21.58 1.84 13.60
CA LEU A 49 20.38 1.00 13.68
C LEU A 49 19.64 0.91 12.34
N ASN A 50 19.76 1.93 11.48
CA ASN A 50 19.17 1.92 10.15
C ASN A 50 19.60 0.70 9.30
N LEU A 51 20.81 0.17 9.49
CA LEU A 51 21.33 -0.99 8.77
C LEU A 51 20.50 -2.26 8.99
N ILE A 52 19.83 -2.37 10.13
CA ILE A 52 19.00 -3.53 10.49
C ILE A 52 17.51 -3.18 10.38
N LEU A 53 17.11 -2.00 10.87
CA LEU A 53 15.71 -1.60 10.92
C LEU A 53 15.11 -1.35 9.54
N VAL A 54 15.85 -0.73 8.62
CA VAL A 54 15.35 -0.42 7.27
C VAL A 54 15.09 -1.71 6.45
N PRO A 55 16.00 -2.69 6.39
CA PRO A 55 15.71 -3.97 5.73
C PRO A 55 14.50 -4.70 6.30
N ILE A 56 14.35 -4.75 7.64
CA ILE A 56 13.21 -5.40 8.30
C ILE A 56 11.90 -4.68 7.93
N ALA A 57 11.88 -3.34 7.99
CA ALA A 57 10.71 -2.56 7.62
C ALA A 57 10.33 -2.77 6.14
N ASN A 58 11.31 -2.79 5.24
CA ASN A 58 11.09 -3.04 3.82
C ASN A 58 10.60 -4.48 3.55
N LEU A 59 11.05 -5.47 4.33
CA LEU A 59 10.53 -6.84 4.25
C LEU A 59 9.05 -6.89 4.70
N GLY A 60 8.70 -6.20 5.79
CA GLY A 60 7.31 -6.05 6.21
C GLY A 60 6.43 -5.39 5.15
N ALA A 61 6.93 -4.31 4.52
CA ALA A 61 6.24 -3.65 3.41
C ALA A 61 6.07 -4.57 2.20
N LEU A 62 7.06 -5.40 1.88
CA LEU A 62 6.96 -6.40 0.82
C LEU A 62 5.86 -7.42 1.11
N VAL A 63 5.78 -7.92 2.36
CA VAL A 63 4.71 -8.83 2.79
C VAL A 63 3.34 -8.17 2.63
N LEU A 64 3.17 -6.92 3.07
CA LEU A 64 1.91 -6.17 2.89
C LEU A 64 1.58 -5.98 1.40
N THR A 65 2.58 -5.73 0.56
CA THR A 65 2.40 -5.59 -0.89
C THR A 65 1.87 -6.89 -1.49
N ILE A 66 2.48 -8.03 -1.15
CA ILE A 66 2.06 -9.36 -1.63
C ILE A 66 0.64 -9.68 -1.17
N LEU A 67 0.32 -9.47 0.12
CA LEU A 67 -1.04 -9.67 0.63
C LEU A 67 -2.06 -8.80 -0.11
N GLY A 68 -1.69 -7.55 -0.39
CA GLY A 68 -2.51 -6.64 -1.16
C GLY A 68 -2.80 -7.12 -2.57
N ILE A 69 -1.76 -7.61 -3.27
CA ILE A 69 -1.87 -8.19 -4.61
C ILE A 69 -2.74 -9.44 -4.58
N ILE A 70 -2.55 -10.34 -3.62
CA ILE A 70 -3.35 -11.56 -3.45
C ILE A 70 -4.82 -11.21 -3.22
N ASN A 71 -5.11 -10.24 -2.34
CA ASN A 71 -6.48 -9.79 -2.10
C ASN A 71 -7.11 -9.23 -3.38
N ALA A 72 -6.38 -8.41 -4.14
CA ALA A 72 -6.86 -7.87 -5.40
C ALA A 72 -7.05 -8.94 -6.49
N ALA A 73 -6.15 -9.91 -6.59
CA ALA A 73 -6.25 -11.02 -7.53
C ALA A 73 -7.46 -11.90 -7.23
N ASN A 74 -7.80 -12.08 -5.96
CA ASN A 74 -8.98 -12.81 -5.50
C ASN A 74 -10.28 -11.98 -5.52
N GLY A 75 -10.26 -10.73 -5.99
CA GLY A 75 -11.44 -9.86 -6.00
C GLY A 75 -11.93 -9.41 -4.61
N GLN A 76 -11.06 -9.46 -3.60
CA GLN A 76 -11.42 -9.22 -2.21
C GLN A 76 -11.08 -7.80 -1.75
N ILE A 77 -12.08 -7.11 -1.19
CA ILE A 77 -11.91 -5.82 -0.51
C ILE A 77 -11.55 -6.10 0.96
N LYS A 78 -10.28 -6.46 1.19
CA LYS A 78 -9.75 -6.74 2.54
C LYS A 78 -8.66 -5.73 2.93
N PRO A 79 -8.72 -5.19 4.16
CA PRO A 79 -7.73 -4.23 4.61
C PRO A 79 -6.38 -4.92 4.77
N LEU A 80 -5.31 -4.21 4.39
CA LEU A 80 -3.97 -4.63 4.76
C LEU A 80 -3.82 -4.61 6.29
N PRO A 81 -3.11 -5.59 6.89
CA PRO A 81 -2.78 -5.55 8.31
C PRO A 81 -2.12 -4.23 8.70
N LEU A 82 -2.40 -3.76 9.93
CA LEU A 82 -1.86 -2.54 10.55
C LEU A 82 -2.30 -1.20 9.93
N ILE A 83 -2.29 -1.10 8.60
CA ILE A 83 -2.50 0.17 7.88
C ILE A 83 -3.88 0.25 7.22
N GLY A 84 -4.48 -0.87 6.81
CA GLY A 84 -5.61 -0.87 5.88
C GLY A 84 -6.94 -0.30 6.38
N LYS A 85 -7.00 0.16 7.63
CA LYS A 85 -8.16 0.84 8.23
C LYS A 85 -8.29 2.31 7.83
N TYR A 86 -7.23 2.93 7.30
CA TYR A 86 -7.26 4.35 6.94
C TYR A 86 -7.73 4.57 5.50
N THR A 87 -8.52 5.63 5.31
CA THR A 87 -9.06 6.01 4.00
C THR A 87 -8.59 7.42 3.64
N LEU A 88 -7.83 7.52 2.56
CA LEU A 88 -7.29 8.75 1.96
C LEU A 88 -8.03 9.10 0.66
N ILE A 89 -8.44 8.09 -0.10
CA ILE A 89 -9.19 8.24 -1.34
C ILE A 89 -10.65 7.91 -1.05
N LYS A 90 -11.55 8.86 -1.30
CA LYS A 90 -12.98 8.62 -1.17
C LYS A 90 -13.43 7.60 -2.22
N THR A 91 -13.97 6.47 -1.77
CA THR A 91 -14.57 5.48 -2.65
C THR A 91 -16.00 5.90 -3.02
N PRO A 92 -16.43 5.69 -4.29
CA PRO A 92 -17.83 5.81 -4.67
C PRO A 92 -18.71 4.78 -3.96
#